data_AF-A0A1M6J9Y3-F1
#
_entry.id   AF-A0A1M6J9Y3-F1
#
_cell.length_a   1.000
_cell.length_b   1.000
_cell.length_c   1.000
_cell.angle_alpha   90.00
_cell.angle_beta   90.00
_cell.angle_gamma   90.00
#
_symmetry.space_group_name_H-M   'P 1'
#
loop_
_entity.id
_entity.type
_entity.pdbx_description
1 polymer ?
#
loop_
_entity_poly.entity_id
_entity_poly.type
_entity_poly.pdbx_seq_one_letter_code
_entity_poly.pdbx_strand_id
1 'polypeptide(L)'
;MGAGSEAQNRTVSDWLNHIDGGQLRLPSFQRGVAWEPKRVKSMLNTIIHDLPLGVALVLNVGDKEQFVSRALHTAPETGESVTEHLLDGQQRLTALYRALRDNDDKVTYFLHFPELDDEPRNDDEEVSIRVEKRWRSRQGTIRPIWADSPRDCLYRGLVPVRLLDPTHDEVTEWVQAATAHMDPSDDIDDFAEFKRRLAEATAFRDSIKNVIAEKREIVRHFNLPYLRLPATTSKDTALSVFVNMNTNAKPLSAYDIVVAELEGATGERLKEMEAQLDTELPRRHGFDVHRASRHPVPSLRRWRQRLCASHTPQHPDRLSVR
;
A
#
# COMPACT_ATOMS: atom_id res chain seq x y z
N MET A 1 -15.35 -4.31 -29.77
CA MET A 1 -15.41 -2.96 -29.17
C MET A 1 -14.06 -2.72 -28.52
N GLY A 2 -13.37 -1.63 -28.88
CA GLY A 2 -12.02 -1.37 -28.36
C GLY A 2 -12.05 -1.27 -26.83
N ALA A 3 -11.09 -1.89 -26.16
CA ALA A 3 -10.86 -1.71 -24.73
C ALA A 3 -10.30 -0.30 -24.49
N GLY A 4 -11.14 0.72 -24.70
CA GLY A 4 -10.76 2.11 -24.45
C GLY A 4 -10.56 2.31 -22.96
N SER A 5 -9.34 2.66 -22.57
CA SER A 5 -9.06 3.10 -21.20
C SER A 5 -9.50 4.55 -21.04
N GLU A 6 -10.19 4.87 -19.95
CA GLU A 6 -10.58 6.24 -19.60
C GLU A 6 -9.65 6.79 -18.51
N ALA A 7 -9.14 8.00 -18.68
CA ALA A 7 -8.42 8.68 -17.61
C ALA A 7 -9.41 9.29 -16.61
N GLN A 8 -9.24 8.98 -15.32
CA GLN A 8 -10.08 9.47 -14.24
C GLN A 8 -9.20 10.00 -13.10
N ASN A 9 -9.80 10.88 -12.30
CA ASN A 9 -9.18 11.47 -11.11
C ASN A 9 -9.78 10.83 -9.86
N ARG A 10 -8.95 10.63 -8.84
CA ARG A 10 -9.38 10.14 -7.54
C ARG A 10 -8.46 10.70 -6.47
N THR A 11 -9.08 11.28 -5.44
CA THR A 11 -8.34 11.83 -4.30
C THR A 11 -7.76 10.71 -3.44
N VAL A 12 -6.71 11.00 -2.67
CA VAL A 12 -6.20 10.04 -1.67
C VAL A 12 -7.28 9.64 -0.70
N SER A 13 -8.14 10.56 -0.25
CA SER A 13 -9.26 10.24 0.64
C SER A 13 -10.17 9.17 0.05
N ASP A 14 -10.52 9.28 -1.23
CA ASP A 14 -11.36 8.29 -1.91
C ASP A 14 -10.63 6.96 -2.12
N TRP A 15 -9.33 6.99 -2.45
CA TRP A 15 -8.50 5.79 -2.53
C TRP A 15 -8.50 5.02 -1.20
N LEU A 16 -8.32 5.71 -0.07
CA LEU A 16 -8.32 5.08 1.25
C LEU A 16 -9.67 4.45 1.56
N ASN A 17 -10.77 5.17 1.32
CA ASN A 17 -12.12 4.64 1.53
C ASN A 17 -12.40 3.37 0.70
N HIS A 18 -11.96 3.35 -0.57
CA HIS A 18 -12.08 2.16 -1.44
C HIS A 18 -11.23 0.97 -0.96
N ILE A 19 -10.09 1.23 -0.31
CA ILE A 19 -9.24 0.20 0.27
C ILE A 19 -9.85 -0.34 1.57
N ASP A 20 -10.34 0.55 2.44
CA ASP A 20 -10.90 0.17 3.74
C ASP A 20 -12.23 -0.57 3.62
N GLY A 21 -13.09 -0.17 2.68
CA GLY A 21 -14.30 -0.92 2.37
C GLY A 21 -14.01 -2.22 1.60
N GLY A 22 -12.78 -2.41 1.12
CA GLY A 22 -12.36 -3.61 0.38
C GLY A 22 -12.95 -3.70 -1.02
N GLN A 23 -13.45 -2.58 -1.57
CA GLN A 23 -13.95 -2.50 -2.94
C GLN A 23 -12.80 -2.52 -3.97
N LEU A 24 -11.64 -1.97 -3.61
CA LEU A 24 -10.40 -2.04 -4.38
C LEU A 24 -9.53 -3.21 -3.90
N ARG A 25 -9.27 -4.18 -4.77
CA ARG A 25 -8.42 -5.34 -4.46
C ARG A 25 -7.28 -5.53 -5.44
N LEU A 26 -6.29 -6.32 -5.04
CA LEU A 26 -5.15 -6.70 -5.87
C LEU A 26 -5.42 -8.07 -6.49
N PRO A 27 -5.24 -8.24 -7.81
CA PRO A 27 -5.16 -9.57 -8.38
C PRO A 27 -4.03 -10.40 -7.71
N SER A 28 -4.33 -11.65 -7.41
CA SER A 28 -3.47 -12.59 -6.67
C SER A 28 -2.08 -12.77 -7.28
N PHE A 29 -1.98 -12.76 -8.61
CA PHE A 29 -0.72 -12.87 -9.35
C PHE A 29 0.25 -11.68 -9.17
N GLN A 30 -0.21 -10.58 -8.55
CA GLN A 30 0.68 -9.47 -8.24
C GLN A 30 1.62 -9.81 -7.10
N ARG A 31 2.90 -9.46 -7.29
CA ARG A 31 3.97 -9.69 -6.33
C ARG A 31 3.70 -9.02 -4.98
N GLY A 32 4.42 -9.45 -3.94
CA GLY A 32 4.39 -8.78 -2.63
C GLY A 32 4.91 -7.33 -2.66
N VAL A 33 4.73 -6.63 -1.54
CA VAL A 33 5.29 -5.28 -1.36
C VAL A 33 6.82 -5.36 -1.33
N ALA A 34 7.48 -4.51 -2.11
CA ALA A 34 8.93 -4.53 -2.31
C ALA A 34 9.60 -3.14 -2.18
N TRP A 35 8.84 -2.08 -1.90
CA TRP A 35 9.41 -0.74 -1.73
C TRP A 35 10.20 -0.62 -0.43
N GLU A 36 11.44 -0.17 -0.55
CA GLU A 36 12.28 0.18 0.59
C GLU A 36 11.82 1.50 1.25
N PRO A 37 12.06 1.69 2.56
CA PRO A 37 11.59 2.88 3.27
C PRO A 37 12.06 4.22 2.67
N LYS A 38 13.27 4.26 2.08
CA LYS A 38 13.77 5.46 1.41
C LYS A 38 12.91 5.85 0.20
N ARG A 39 12.39 4.87 -0.54
CA ARG A 39 11.52 5.11 -1.70
C ARG A 39 10.14 5.59 -1.27
N VAL A 40 9.61 5.04 -0.17
CA VAL A 40 8.37 5.52 0.44
C VAL A 40 8.54 6.95 0.93
N LYS A 41 9.63 7.27 1.65
CA LYS A 41 9.98 8.65 2.05
C LYS A 41 10.00 9.60 0.85
N SER A 42 10.64 9.21 -0.25
CA SER A 42 10.66 10.03 -1.48
C SER A 42 9.27 10.27 -2.05
N MET A 43 8.42 9.23 -2.09
CA MET A 43 7.04 9.35 -2.56
C MET A 43 6.21 10.27 -1.67
N LEU A 44 6.31 10.11 -0.35
CA LEU A 44 5.60 10.97 0.60
C LEU A 44 6.07 12.42 0.50
N ASN A 45 7.38 12.65 0.29
CA ASN A 45 7.93 13.98 0.00
C ASN A 45 7.28 14.61 -1.24
N THR A 46 7.10 13.84 -2.31
CA THR A 46 6.41 14.30 -3.51
C THR A 46 4.96 14.71 -3.19
N ILE A 47 4.25 13.95 -2.36
CA ILE A 47 2.86 14.24 -1.99
C ILE A 47 2.75 15.51 -1.13
N ILE A 48 3.56 15.67 -0.08
CA ILE A 48 3.46 16.83 0.83
C ILE A 48 3.85 18.17 0.16
N HIS A 49 4.52 18.11 -0.99
CA HIS A 49 4.87 19.26 -1.84
C HIS A 49 3.92 19.41 -3.04
N ASP A 50 2.81 18.67 -3.07
CA ASP A 50 1.80 18.68 -4.14
C ASP A 50 2.39 18.44 -5.54
N LEU A 51 3.39 17.55 -5.63
CA LEU A 51 4.05 17.20 -6.87
C LEU A 51 3.40 15.94 -7.51
N PRO A 52 3.40 15.79 -8.84
CA PRO A 52 2.74 14.65 -9.50
C PRO A 52 3.35 13.28 -9.17
N LEU A 53 2.50 12.28 -8.84
CA LEU A 53 2.91 10.92 -8.44
C LEU A 53 2.74 9.84 -9.54
N GLY A 54 2.44 10.27 -10.77
CA GLY A 54 2.11 9.39 -11.91
C GLY A 54 0.66 8.90 -11.89
N VAL A 55 0.38 7.84 -12.66
CA VAL A 55 -0.98 7.27 -12.83
C VAL A 55 -1.07 5.83 -12.33
N ALA A 56 -2.22 5.41 -11.79
CA ALA A 56 -2.54 4.01 -11.51
C ALA A 56 -3.34 3.36 -12.67
N LEU A 57 -3.55 2.05 -12.62
CA LEU A 57 -4.43 1.32 -13.56
C LEU A 57 -5.43 0.49 -12.77
N VAL A 58 -6.71 0.68 -13.04
CA VAL A 58 -7.81 -0.03 -12.40
C VAL A 58 -8.66 -0.74 -13.45
N LEU A 59 -9.02 -1.98 -13.18
CA LEU A 59 -10.04 -2.71 -13.90
C LEU A 59 -11.33 -2.72 -13.08
N ASN A 60 -12.42 -2.23 -13.66
CA ASN A 60 -13.72 -2.38 -13.03
C ASN A 60 -14.16 -3.85 -13.04
N VAL A 61 -14.76 -4.26 -11.94
CA VAL A 61 -15.39 -5.56 -11.78
C VAL A 61 -16.89 -5.38 -12.01
N GLY A 62 -17.48 -6.28 -12.81
CA GLY A 62 -18.92 -6.36 -13.03
C GLY A 62 -19.56 -7.35 -12.06
N ASP A 63 -20.45 -8.22 -12.55
CA ASP A 63 -21.12 -9.23 -11.73
C ASP A 63 -20.16 -10.31 -11.19
N LYS A 64 -19.02 -10.52 -11.86
CA LYS A 64 -18.01 -11.51 -11.50
C LYS A 64 -16.61 -10.93 -11.62
N GLU A 65 -15.77 -11.21 -10.63
CA GLU A 65 -14.34 -10.90 -10.65
C GLU A 65 -13.63 -11.62 -11.81
N GLN A 66 -12.85 -10.87 -12.59
CA GLN A 66 -12.03 -11.41 -13.69
C GLN A 66 -10.79 -12.15 -13.18
N PHE A 67 -10.35 -11.85 -11.96
CA PHE A 67 -9.18 -12.44 -11.30
C PHE A 67 -9.49 -12.82 -9.86
N VAL A 68 -8.87 -13.88 -9.35
CA VAL A 68 -8.82 -14.13 -7.91
C VAL A 68 -8.07 -12.97 -7.27
N SER A 69 -8.65 -12.32 -6.27
CA SER A 69 -8.11 -11.10 -5.69
C SER A 69 -7.77 -11.25 -4.20
N ARG A 70 -7.06 -10.27 -3.64
CA ARG A 70 -6.68 -10.17 -2.23
C ARG A 70 -6.66 -8.71 -1.78
N ALA A 71 -6.82 -8.46 -0.48
CA ALA A 71 -6.63 -7.13 0.06
C ALA A 71 -5.20 -6.61 -0.18
N LEU A 72 -5.06 -5.27 -0.17
CA LEU A 72 -3.75 -4.64 -0.09
C LEU A 72 -3.05 -5.06 1.20
N HIS A 73 -1.72 -5.06 1.21
CA HIS A 73 -0.98 -5.47 2.40
C HIS A 73 -1.38 -4.58 3.58
N THR A 74 -1.78 -5.19 4.71
CA THR A 74 -2.31 -4.55 5.95
C THR A 74 -3.69 -3.90 5.86
N ALA A 75 -4.33 -3.90 4.69
CA ALA A 75 -5.73 -3.49 4.58
C ALA A 75 -6.67 -4.55 5.17
N PRO A 76 -7.84 -4.17 5.70
CA PRO A 76 -8.81 -5.12 6.23
C PRO A 76 -9.35 -6.04 5.14
N GLU A 77 -9.65 -7.30 5.50
CA GLU A 77 -10.46 -8.17 4.66
C GLU A 77 -11.94 -7.92 5.01
N THR A 78 -12.68 -7.38 4.06
CA THR A 78 -14.11 -7.08 4.22
C THR A 78 -14.97 -8.10 3.45
N GLY A 79 -16.24 -8.20 3.84
CA GLY A 79 -17.25 -8.98 3.10
C GLY A 79 -17.96 -8.18 1.99
N GLU A 80 -17.53 -6.95 1.72
CA GLU A 80 -18.15 -6.13 0.68
C GLU A 80 -17.81 -6.63 -0.73
N SER A 81 -18.67 -6.28 -1.69
CA SER A 81 -18.47 -6.64 -3.09
C SER A 81 -17.25 -5.93 -3.67
N VAL A 82 -16.36 -6.69 -4.30
CA VAL A 82 -15.22 -6.16 -5.04
C VAL A 82 -15.71 -5.45 -6.30
N THR A 83 -15.42 -4.16 -6.44
CA THR A 83 -15.83 -3.37 -7.62
C THR A 83 -14.65 -3.03 -8.51
N GLU A 84 -13.41 -3.17 -8.02
CA GLU A 84 -12.22 -2.70 -8.69
C GLU A 84 -11.00 -3.60 -8.41
N HIS A 85 -10.25 -3.91 -9.48
CA HIS A 85 -8.93 -4.54 -9.39
C HIS A 85 -7.85 -3.54 -9.75
N LEU A 86 -6.93 -3.28 -8.82
CA LEU A 86 -5.75 -2.46 -9.09
C LEU A 86 -4.75 -3.28 -9.90
N LEU A 87 -4.57 -2.96 -11.17
CA LEU A 87 -3.62 -3.62 -12.06
C LEU A 87 -2.23 -2.99 -11.99
N ASP A 88 -2.10 -1.68 -11.85
CA ASP A 88 -0.81 -1.00 -11.68
C ASP A 88 -0.90 0.10 -10.62
N GLY A 89 0.23 0.41 -9.97
CA GLY A 89 0.29 1.33 -8.85
C GLY A 89 0.22 0.65 -7.47
N GLN A 90 0.22 -0.68 -7.43
CA GLN A 90 0.19 -1.48 -6.19
C GLN A 90 1.18 -0.98 -5.14
N GLN A 91 2.45 -0.81 -5.50
CA GLN A 91 3.50 -0.45 -4.54
C GLN A 91 3.30 0.96 -3.97
N ARG A 92 2.85 1.91 -4.80
CA ARG A 92 2.54 3.28 -4.39
C ARG A 92 1.37 3.32 -3.43
N LEU A 93 0.22 2.78 -3.85
CA LEU A 93 -1.00 2.79 -3.03
C LEU A 93 -0.82 2.02 -1.73
N THR A 94 -0.14 0.86 -1.77
CA THR A 94 0.15 0.11 -0.55
C THR A 94 1.10 0.88 0.38
N ALA A 95 2.14 1.54 -0.16
CA ALA A 95 3.05 2.34 0.66
C ALA A 95 2.35 3.56 1.29
N LEU A 96 1.50 4.24 0.51
CA LEU A 96 0.74 5.40 0.98
C LEU A 96 -0.24 4.99 2.08
N TYR A 97 -1.03 3.94 1.83
CA TYR A 97 -1.96 3.37 2.80
C TYR A 97 -1.25 3.04 4.12
N ARG A 98 -0.14 2.29 4.06
CA ARG A 98 0.61 1.87 5.25
C ARG A 98 1.24 3.03 6.01
N ALA A 99 1.71 4.06 5.31
CA ALA A 99 2.30 5.24 5.94
C ALA A 99 1.26 6.10 6.66
N LEU A 100 0.06 6.27 6.09
CA LEU A 100 -1.04 7.02 6.72
C LEU A 100 -1.71 6.22 7.85
N ARG A 101 -1.77 4.90 7.73
CA ARG A 101 -2.33 4.00 8.76
C ARG A 101 -1.35 3.66 9.88
N ASP A 102 -0.06 4.00 9.72
CA ASP A 102 1.06 3.65 10.64
C ASP A 102 1.03 2.19 11.13
N ASN A 103 0.84 1.27 10.18
CA ASN A 103 0.62 -0.15 10.46
C ASN A 103 1.82 -1.04 10.06
N ASP A 104 3.03 -0.48 10.13
CA ASP A 104 4.31 -1.19 9.97
C ASP A 104 5.15 -1.07 11.24
N ASP A 105 5.33 -2.16 11.99
CA ASP A 105 6.10 -2.14 13.24
C ASP A 105 7.61 -1.98 13.04
N LYS A 106 8.09 -1.98 11.79
CA LYS A 106 9.51 -1.85 11.42
C LYS A 106 9.89 -0.46 10.96
N VAL A 107 8.93 0.43 10.73
CA VAL A 107 9.24 1.78 10.28
C VAL A 107 8.13 2.75 10.65
N THR A 108 8.52 3.95 11.05
CA THR A 108 7.59 5.07 11.27
C THR A 108 8.02 6.23 10.40
N TYR A 109 7.07 6.85 9.70
CA TYR A 109 7.32 8.04 8.89
C TYR A 109 6.88 9.27 9.67
N PHE A 110 7.71 10.30 9.63
CA PHE A 110 7.45 11.58 10.26
C PHE A 110 7.51 12.70 9.23
N LEU A 111 6.67 13.69 9.38
CA LEU A 111 6.82 14.99 8.78
C LEU A 111 7.67 15.85 9.72
N HIS A 112 8.79 16.37 9.20
CA HIS A 112 9.68 17.25 9.93
C HIS A 112 9.38 18.69 9.57
N PHE A 113 9.08 19.49 10.58
CA PHE A 113 8.89 20.93 10.49
C PHE A 113 10.09 21.62 11.14
N PRO A 114 10.98 22.25 10.36
CA PRO A 114 12.13 22.95 10.92
C PRO A 114 11.76 24.02 11.95
N GLU A 115 10.63 24.69 11.76
CA GLU A 115 10.11 25.72 12.67
C GLU A 115 9.69 25.19 14.05
N LEU A 116 9.45 23.88 14.17
CA LEU A 116 9.08 23.21 15.42
C LEU A 116 10.25 22.43 16.04
N ASP A 117 11.42 22.45 15.41
CA ASP A 117 12.57 21.65 15.83
C ASP A 117 13.44 22.42 16.82
N ASP A 118 13.42 21.97 18.08
CA ASP A 118 14.20 22.54 19.16
C ASP A 118 15.62 21.94 19.26
N GLU A 119 16.02 21.05 18.34
CA GLU A 119 17.38 20.51 18.32
C GLU A 119 18.40 21.59 17.91
N PRO A 120 19.41 21.91 18.75
CA PRO A 120 20.34 23.02 18.50
C PRO A 120 21.22 22.89 17.23
N ARG A 121 21.19 21.71 16.58
CA ARG A 121 21.98 21.40 15.39
C ARG A 121 21.12 21.31 14.12
N ASN A 122 19.82 21.55 14.21
CA ASN A 122 18.96 21.56 13.04
C ASN A 122 19.38 22.71 12.10
N ASP A 123 19.74 22.35 10.87
CA ASP A 123 20.07 23.26 9.76
C ASP A 123 19.13 23.08 8.57
N ASP A 124 18.04 22.32 8.74
CA ASP A 124 17.04 22.12 7.70
C ASP A 124 16.19 23.39 7.50
N GLU A 125 15.91 23.72 6.24
CA GLU A 125 15.13 24.91 5.86
C GLU A 125 13.73 24.57 5.35
N GLU A 126 13.50 23.32 4.94
CA GLU A 126 12.27 22.89 4.27
C GLU A 126 11.59 21.74 5.01
N VAL A 127 10.25 21.76 4.99
CA VAL A 127 9.43 20.68 5.51
C VAL A 127 9.69 19.40 4.72
N SER A 128 10.02 18.31 5.40
CA SER A 128 10.41 17.07 4.72
C SER A 128 9.99 15.82 5.48
N ILE A 129 9.89 14.71 4.77
CA ILE A 129 9.62 13.40 5.35
C ILE A 129 10.90 12.83 5.94
N ARG A 130 10.84 12.42 7.21
CA ARG A 130 11.84 11.61 7.91
C ARG A 130 11.32 10.18 8.04
N VAL A 131 12.26 9.25 8.14
CA VAL A 131 11.96 7.83 8.27
C VAL A 131 12.78 7.26 9.40
N GLU A 132 12.10 6.68 10.38
CA GLU A 132 12.73 6.06 11.53
C GLU A 132 12.58 4.55 11.43
N LYS A 133 13.70 3.82 11.51
CA LYS A 133 13.68 2.36 11.52
C LYS A 133 13.35 1.88 12.92
N ARG A 134 12.40 0.96 12.99
CA ARG A 134 11.87 0.46 14.25
C ARG A 134 12.31 -1.00 14.42
N TRP A 135 12.68 -1.38 15.64
CA TRP A 135 13.07 -2.76 15.93
C TRP A 135 12.56 -3.21 17.28
N ARG A 136 12.20 -4.49 17.37
CA ARG A 136 11.80 -5.11 18.63
C ARG A 136 13.04 -5.46 19.45
N SER A 137 13.11 -4.94 20.66
CA SER A 137 14.14 -5.31 21.64
C SER A 137 13.91 -6.74 22.16
N ARG A 138 14.91 -7.30 22.86
CA ARG A 138 14.79 -8.62 23.51
C ARG A 138 13.61 -8.72 24.50
N GLN A 139 13.19 -7.59 25.07
CA GLN A 139 12.07 -7.48 26.01
C GLN A 139 10.70 -7.32 25.32
N GLY A 140 10.65 -7.29 23.99
CA GLY A 140 9.41 -7.14 23.23
C GLY A 140 8.98 -5.70 22.95
N THR A 141 9.60 -4.69 23.58
CA THR A 141 9.33 -3.27 23.31
C THR A 141 9.89 -2.83 21.96
N ILE A 142 9.14 -2.03 21.20
CA ILE A 142 9.58 -1.41 19.95
C ILE A 142 10.51 -0.23 20.27
N ARG A 143 11.59 -0.08 19.49
CA ARG A 143 12.62 0.94 19.62
C ARG A 143 12.73 1.75 18.32
N PRO A 144 13.18 3.01 18.39
CA PRO A 144 13.50 3.75 19.62
C PRO A 144 12.23 4.25 20.33
N ILE A 145 12.21 4.26 21.66
CA ILE A 145 11.02 4.60 22.46
C ILE A 145 10.54 6.04 22.20
N TRP A 146 11.47 6.94 21.91
CA TRP A 146 11.15 8.35 21.64
C TRP A 146 10.17 8.51 20.47
N ALA A 147 10.18 7.60 19.50
CA ALA A 147 9.30 7.68 18.32
C ALA A 147 7.81 7.41 18.66
N ASP A 148 7.52 6.86 19.83
CA ASP A 148 6.16 6.70 20.37
C ASP A 148 5.76 7.82 21.33
N SER A 149 6.68 8.71 21.69
CA SER A 149 6.47 9.80 22.66
C SER A 149 6.14 11.08 21.90
N PRO A 150 4.89 11.59 21.94
CA PRO A 150 4.51 12.81 21.23
C PRO A 150 5.41 14.01 21.60
N ARG A 151 5.80 14.10 22.87
CA ARG A 151 6.72 15.13 23.37
C ARG A 151 8.09 15.04 22.72
N ASP A 152 8.69 13.85 22.69
CA ASP A 152 10.03 13.67 22.13
C ASP A 152 10.05 13.80 20.61
N CYS A 153 8.95 13.44 19.94
CA CYS A 153 8.76 13.70 18.52
C CYS A 153 8.68 15.21 18.26
N LEU A 154 7.82 15.94 18.99
CA LEU A 154 7.67 17.39 18.83
C LEU A 154 8.97 18.14 19.11
N TYR A 155 9.75 17.74 20.13
CA TYR A 155 11.06 18.33 20.42
C TYR A 155 12.04 18.26 19.23
N ARG A 156 11.87 17.28 18.35
CA ARG A 156 12.68 17.08 17.11
C ARG A 156 12.02 17.67 15.87
N GLY A 157 10.97 18.48 16.05
CA GLY A 157 10.11 18.97 14.96
C GLY A 157 9.39 17.85 14.20
N LEU A 158 9.25 16.65 14.77
CA LEU A 158 8.67 15.48 14.11
C LEU A 158 7.19 15.30 14.45
N VAL A 159 6.38 15.22 13.41
CA VAL A 159 4.94 14.93 13.47
C VAL A 159 4.67 13.60 12.75
N PRO A 160 4.04 12.60 13.37
CA PRO A 160 3.76 11.32 12.71
C PRO A 160 2.92 11.50 11.44
N VAL A 161 3.28 10.82 10.35
CA VAL A 161 2.54 10.91 9.06
C VAL A 161 1.09 10.43 9.19
N ARG A 162 0.76 9.57 10.15
CA ARG A 162 -0.63 9.19 10.47
C ARG A 162 -1.55 10.36 10.78
N LEU A 163 -1.02 11.46 11.30
CA LEU A 163 -1.81 12.66 11.58
C LEU A 163 -2.28 13.37 10.30
N LEU A 164 -1.73 13.00 9.14
CA LEU A 164 -2.17 13.49 7.83
C LEU A 164 -3.28 12.63 7.23
N ASP A 165 -3.71 11.56 7.89
CA ASP A 165 -4.79 10.71 7.41
C ASP A 165 -6.11 11.49 7.31
N PRO A 166 -6.70 11.66 6.11
CA PRO A 166 -7.94 12.42 5.97
C PRO A 166 -9.18 11.72 6.56
N THR A 167 -9.08 10.43 6.88
CA THR A 167 -10.19 9.57 7.34
C THR A 167 -10.23 9.40 8.86
N HIS A 168 -9.12 9.61 9.57
CA HIS A 168 -9.03 9.49 11.03
C HIS A 168 -8.41 10.75 11.61
N ASP A 169 -9.07 11.38 12.58
CA ASP A 169 -8.58 12.58 13.25
C ASP A 169 -8.19 12.29 14.70
N GLU A 170 -6.90 12.46 14.98
CA GLU A 170 -6.27 12.30 16.30
C GLU A 170 -5.28 13.43 16.57
N VAL A 171 -5.38 14.53 15.79
CA VAL A 171 -4.44 15.66 15.86
C VAL A 171 -4.54 16.37 17.20
N THR A 172 -5.76 16.56 17.70
CA THR A 172 -5.96 17.28 18.97
C THR A 172 -5.37 16.51 20.15
N GLU A 173 -5.63 15.20 20.23
CA GLU A 173 -5.10 14.31 21.25
C GLU A 173 -3.57 14.26 21.20
N TRP A 174 -2.99 14.13 20.01
CA TRP A 174 -1.55 14.09 19.84
C TRP A 174 -0.89 15.41 20.25
N VAL A 175 -1.43 16.56 19.81
CA VAL A 175 -0.90 17.89 20.15
C VAL A 175 -1.01 18.15 21.66
N GLN A 176 -2.11 17.75 22.30
CA GLN A 176 -2.27 17.86 23.74
C GLN A 176 -1.22 17.02 24.48
N ALA A 177 -1.03 15.75 24.08
CA ALA A 177 -0.02 14.89 24.68
C ALA A 177 1.42 15.41 24.47
N ALA A 178 1.72 15.99 23.31
CA ALA A 178 3.04 16.53 23.00
C ALA A 178 3.39 17.76 23.85
N THR A 179 2.38 18.59 24.14
CA THR A 179 2.52 19.89 24.83
C THR A 179 2.05 19.87 26.29
N ALA A 180 1.73 18.70 26.86
CA ALA A 180 1.24 18.59 28.24
C ALA A 180 2.22 19.18 29.28
N HIS A 181 3.51 19.10 29.01
CA HIS A 181 4.56 19.67 29.88
C HIS A 181 4.58 21.21 29.92
N MET A 182 3.86 21.88 29.00
CA MET A 182 3.73 23.33 28.95
C MET A 182 2.54 23.85 29.75
N ASP A 183 1.66 22.96 30.21
CA ASP A 183 0.52 23.39 31.03
C ASP A 183 1.03 24.05 32.32
N PRO A 184 0.44 25.19 32.71
CA PRO A 184 0.84 25.87 33.94
C PRO A 184 0.64 24.94 35.14
N SER A 185 1.60 24.92 36.06
CA SER A 185 1.42 24.19 37.33
C SER A 185 0.28 24.82 38.14
N ASP A 186 -0.43 23.98 38.88
CA ASP A 186 -1.45 24.42 39.83
C ASP A 186 -0.86 25.22 41.00
N ASP A 187 0.47 25.17 41.17
CA ASP A 187 1.21 25.91 42.21
C ASP A 187 1.46 27.40 41.87
N ILE A 188 0.98 27.89 40.72
CA ILE A 188 1.12 29.30 40.32
C ILE A 188 0.03 30.14 41.02
N ASP A 189 0.41 30.82 42.10
CA ASP A 189 -0.50 31.70 42.86
C ASP A 189 -0.88 33.00 42.12
N ASP A 190 -0.04 33.46 41.17
CA ASP A 190 -0.31 34.66 40.36
C ASP A 190 -1.25 34.32 39.19
N PHE A 191 -2.50 34.74 39.30
CA PHE A 191 -3.52 34.56 38.28
C PHE A 191 -3.13 35.16 36.92
N ALA A 192 -2.43 36.29 36.90
CA ALA A 192 -2.00 36.93 35.66
C ALA A 192 -0.89 36.10 34.98
N GLU A 193 0.05 35.56 35.76
CA GLU A 193 1.08 34.65 35.25
C GLU A 193 0.48 33.35 34.73
N PHE A 194 -0.43 32.73 35.50
CA PHE A 194 -1.13 31.52 35.10
C PHE A 194 -1.84 31.71 33.75
N LYS A 195 -2.62 32.79 33.63
CA LYS A 195 -3.36 33.11 32.40
C LYS A 195 -2.43 33.35 31.22
N ARG A 196 -1.29 34.00 31.43
CA ARG A 196 -0.29 34.23 30.38
C ARG A 196 0.29 32.90 29.86
N ARG A 197 0.76 32.02 30.76
CA ARG A 197 1.34 30.72 30.37
C ARG A 197 0.32 29.83 29.66
N LEU A 198 -0.92 29.82 30.13
CA LEU A 198 -2.00 29.09 29.48
C LEU A 198 -2.27 29.61 28.06
N ALA A 199 -2.25 30.94 27.87
CA ALA A 199 -2.42 31.56 26.56
C ALA A 199 -1.25 31.24 25.62
N GLU A 200 0.00 31.25 26.11
CA GLU A 200 1.19 30.87 25.35
C GLU A 200 1.13 29.40 24.90
N ALA A 201 0.80 28.48 25.82
CA ALA A 201 0.63 27.07 25.50
C ALA A 201 -0.49 26.83 24.49
N THR A 202 -1.61 27.54 24.62
CA THR A 202 -2.74 27.45 23.67
C THR A 202 -2.34 27.96 22.29
N ALA A 203 -1.68 29.11 22.21
CA ALA A 203 -1.23 29.68 20.93
C ALA A 203 -0.24 28.74 20.21
N PHE A 204 0.67 28.09 20.95
CA PHE A 204 1.60 27.12 20.38
C PHE A 204 0.91 25.84 19.91
N ARG A 205 -0.09 25.34 20.66
CA ARG A 205 -0.93 24.21 20.21
C ARG A 205 -1.65 24.55 18.91
N ASP A 206 -2.20 25.75 18.81
CA ASP A 206 -2.89 26.22 17.61
C ASP A 206 -1.95 26.36 16.42
N SER A 207 -0.71 26.86 16.61
CA SER A 207 0.28 26.91 15.53
C SER A 207 0.64 25.51 15.01
N ILE A 208 0.82 24.53 15.90
CA ILE A 208 1.08 23.13 15.49
C ILE A 208 -0.13 22.57 14.73
N LYS A 209 -1.34 22.76 15.23
CA LYS A 209 -2.57 22.30 14.54
C LYS A 209 -2.69 22.92 13.15
N ASN A 210 -2.36 24.20 12.98
CA ASN A 210 -2.43 24.88 11.69
C ASN A 210 -1.47 24.27 10.66
N VAL A 211 -0.20 24.02 11.02
CA VAL A 211 0.76 23.43 10.09
C VAL A 211 0.42 21.98 9.74
N ILE A 212 -0.15 21.22 10.68
CA ILE A 212 -0.66 19.86 10.42
C ILE A 212 -1.89 19.93 9.51
N ALA A 213 -2.82 20.84 9.76
CA ALA A 213 -4.03 21.01 8.97
C ALA A 213 -3.72 21.36 7.52
N GLU A 214 -2.77 22.28 7.27
CA GLU A 214 -2.32 22.61 5.90
C GLU A 214 -1.85 21.36 5.14
N LYS A 215 -0.98 20.56 5.76
CA LYS A 215 -0.41 19.36 5.12
C LYS A 215 -1.44 18.25 4.98
N ARG A 216 -2.38 18.14 5.92
CA ARG A 216 -3.51 17.22 5.83
C ARG A 216 -4.45 17.58 4.69
N GLU A 217 -4.69 18.87 4.44
CA GLU A 217 -5.53 19.31 3.32
C GLU A 217 -4.89 19.01 1.96
N ILE A 218 -3.56 19.15 1.85
CA ILE A 218 -2.80 18.69 0.68
C ILE A 218 -3.01 17.19 0.48
N VAL A 219 -2.77 16.36 1.51
CA VAL A 219 -2.95 14.90 1.40
C VAL A 219 -4.39 14.53 1.07
N ARG A 220 -5.39 15.16 1.72
CA ARG A 220 -6.82 14.91 1.50
C ARG A 220 -7.20 15.07 0.03
N HIS A 221 -6.77 16.17 -0.59
CA HIS A 221 -7.14 16.55 -1.95
C HIS A 221 -6.14 16.10 -3.01
N PHE A 222 -5.01 15.52 -2.60
CA PHE A 222 -4.00 15.04 -3.52
C PHE A 222 -4.63 14.07 -4.52
N ASN A 223 -4.58 14.44 -5.80
CA ASN A 223 -5.16 13.64 -6.86
C ASN A 223 -4.13 12.62 -7.36
N LEU A 224 -4.44 11.34 -7.19
CA LEU A 224 -3.72 10.26 -7.84
C LEU A 224 -4.56 9.75 -9.03
N PRO A 225 -4.30 10.26 -10.24
CA PRO A 225 -5.07 9.87 -11.42
C PRO A 225 -4.89 8.39 -11.73
N TYR A 226 -5.88 7.81 -12.40
CA TYR A 226 -5.83 6.42 -12.84
C TYR A 226 -6.44 6.24 -14.22
N LEU A 227 -5.94 5.24 -14.93
CA LEU A 227 -6.56 4.71 -16.12
C LEU A 227 -7.55 3.62 -15.71
N ARG A 228 -8.78 3.73 -16.20
CA ARG A 228 -9.86 2.80 -15.94
C ARG A 228 -10.08 1.90 -17.14
N LEU A 229 -10.06 0.59 -16.92
CA LEU A 229 -10.52 -0.42 -17.86
C LEU A 229 -11.96 -0.81 -17.53
N PRO A 230 -12.89 -0.80 -18.52
CA PRO A 230 -14.27 -1.21 -18.29
C PRO A 230 -14.40 -2.66 -17.83
N ALA A 231 -15.48 -3.00 -17.13
CA ALA A 231 -15.76 -4.38 -16.69
C ALA A 231 -15.93 -5.39 -17.84
N THR A 232 -16.26 -4.91 -19.05
CA THR A 232 -16.35 -5.72 -20.26
C THR A 232 -14.98 -6.12 -20.83
N THR A 233 -13.88 -5.61 -20.27
CA THR A 233 -12.52 -5.98 -20.69
C THR A 233 -12.24 -7.44 -20.38
N SER A 234 -11.81 -8.20 -21.38
CA SER A 234 -11.46 -9.62 -21.19
C SER A 234 -10.21 -9.78 -20.32
N LYS A 235 -10.13 -10.92 -19.62
CA LYS A 235 -8.99 -11.31 -18.78
C LYS A 235 -7.65 -11.19 -19.53
N ASP A 236 -7.58 -11.73 -20.76
CA ASP A 236 -6.38 -11.69 -21.60
C ASP A 236 -5.96 -10.26 -21.98
N THR A 237 -6.95 -9.40 -22.25
CA THR A 237 -6.69 -7.99 -22.59
C THR A 237 -6.16 -7.25 -21.37
N ALA A 238 -6.79 -7.43 -20.20
CA ALA A 238 -6.34 -6.83 -18.94
C ALA A 238 -4.91 -7.26 -18.58
N LEU A 239 -4.59 -8.55 -18.72
CA LEU A 239 -3.23 -9.07 -18.53
C LEU A 239 -2.24 -8.47 -19.52
N SER A 240 -2.62 -8.34 -20.79
CA SER A 240 -1.76 -7.75 -21.82
C SER A 240 -1.47 -6.27 -21.54
N VAL A 241 -2.48 -5.50 -21.14
CA VAL A 241 -2.32 -4.09 -20.74
C VAL A 241 -1.41 -4.00 -19.51
N PHE A 242 -1.63 -4.85 -18.50
CA PHE A 242 -0.79 -4.91 -17.31
C PHE A 242 0.69 -5.21 -17.64
N VAL A 243 0.96 -6.19 -18.50
CA VAL A 243 2.33 -6.54 -18.92
C VAL A 243 2.98 -5.39 -19.69
N ASN A 244 2.24 -4.78 -20.62
CA ASN A 244 2.76 -3.69 -21.46
C ASN A 244 3.01 -2.40 -20.67
N MET A 245 2.19 -2.10 -19.66
CA MET A 245 2.32 -0.88 -18.87
C MET A 245 3.39 -0.99 -17.77
N ASN A 246 3.68 -2.21 -17.31
CA ASN A 246 4.78 -2.49 -16.37
C ASN A 246 6.17 -2.51 -17.02
N THR A 247 6.33 -2.06 -18.26
CA THR A 247 7.60 -2.11 -19.01
C THR A 247 8.69 -1.16 -18.47
N ASN A 248 8.35 -0.16 -17.65
CA ASN A 248 9.30 0.68 -16.92
C ASN A 248 9.67 0.17 -15.52
N ALA A 249 9.02 -0.89 -15.03
CA ALA A 249 9.34 -1.58 -13.78
C ALA A 249 9.84 -2.99 -14.10
N LYS A 250 10.47 -3.67 -13.13
CA LYS A 250 11.01 -5.03 -13.33
C LYS A 250 9.93 -5.94 -13.95
N PRO A 251 10.08 -6.38 -15.21
CA PRO A 251 9.03 -7.09 -15.93
C PRO A 251 8.56 -8.33 -15.16
N LEU A 252 7.30 -8.70 -15.36
CA LEU A 252 6.76 -9.95 -14.83
C LEU A 252 7.61 -11.10 -15.38
N SER A 253 8.03 -11.97 -14.47
CA SER A 253 8.74 -13.17 -14.86
C SER A 253 7.74 -14.12 -15.52
N ALA A 254 8.22 -15.04 -16.35
CA ALA A 254 7.38 -16.09 -16.90
C ALA A 254 6.63 -16.88 -15.80
N TYR A 255 7.22 -16.96 -14.60
CA TYR A 255 6.58 -17.53 -13.42
C TYR A 255 5.33 -16.75 -13.01
N ASP A 256 5.41 -15.42 -12.87
CA ASP A 256 4.26 -14.59 -12.46
C ASP A 256 3.09 -14.69 -13.44
N ILE A 257 3.39 -14.80 -14.74
CA ILE A 257 2.37 -15.00 -15.79
C ILE A 257 1.73 -16.39 -15.65
N VAL A 258 2.53 -17.44 -15.47
CA VAL A 258 2.01 -18.80 -15.28
C VAL A 258 1.17 -18.93 -14.02
N VAL A 259 1.57 -18.26 -12.93
CA VAL A 259 0.77 -18.21 -11.70
C VAL A 259 -0.55 -17.51 -11.95
N ALA A 260 -0.58 -16.37 -12.66
CA ALA A 260 -1.82 -15.69 -13.03
C ALA A 260 -2.77 -16.56 -13.86
N GLU A 261 -2.22 -17.28 -14.84
CA GLU A 261 -2.98 -18.20 -15.67
C GLU A 261 -3.52 -19.36 -14.86
N LEU A 262 -2.70 -19.95 -13.98
CA LEU A 262 -3.06 -21.07 -13.14
C LEU A 262 -4.12 -20.70 -12.11
N GLU A 263 -3.90 -19.66 -11.30
CA GLU A 263 -4.86 -19.17 -10.30
C GLU A 263 -6.17 -18.74 -10.95
N GLY A 264 -6.10 -18.12 -12.13
CA GLY A 264 -7.29 -17.73 -12.85
C GLY A 264 -7.97 -18.88 -13.62
N ALA A 265 -7.35 -20.06 -13.74
CA ALA A 265 -7.98 -21.26 -14.26
C ALA A 265 -8.57 -22.13 -13.14
N THR A 266 -7.93 -22.16 -11.97
CA THR A 266 -8.37 -22.92 -10.81
C THR A 266 -9.38 -22.16 -9.96
N GLY A 267 -9.33 -20.83 -9.95
CA GLY A 267 -10.11 -19.98 -9.04
C GLY A 267 -9.56 -19.96 -7.61
N GLU A 268 -8.43 -20.61 -7.36
CA GLU A 268 -7.77 -20.72 -6.06
C GLU A 268 -6.38 -20.09 -6.12
N ARG A 269 -5.90 -19.56 -4.98
CA ARG A 269 -4.55 -18.99 -4.92
C ARG A 269 -3.51 -20.11 -4.87
N LEU A 270 -2.38 -19.96 -5.56
CA LEU A 270 -1.32 -20.96 -5.59
C LEU A 270 -0.81 -21.30 -4.18
N LYS A 271 -0.70 -20.30 -3.31
CA LYS A 271 -0.29 -20.52 -1.91
C LYS A 271 -1.27 -21.36 -1.11
N GLU A 272 -2.56 -21.27 -1.40
CA GLU A 272 -3.60 -22.07 -0.76
C GLU A 272 -3.55 -23.51 -1.30
N MET A 273 -3.33 -23.67 -2.61
CA MET A 273 -3.08 -24.97 -3.23
C MET A 273 -1.82 -25.64 -2.69
N GLU A 274 -0.73 -24.88 -2.50
CA GLU A 274 0.52 -25.36 -1.89
C GLU A 274 0.29 -25.79 -0.43
N ALA A 275 -0.43 -24.98 0.35
CA ALA A 275 -0.77 -25.32 1.74
C ALA A 275 -1.69 -26.55 1.85
N GLN A 276 -2.65 -26.69 0.94
CA GLN A 276 -3.50 -27.89 0.84
C GLN A 276 -2.65 -29.11 0.48
N LEU A 277 -1.77 -29.00 -0.53
CA LEU A 277 -0.85 -30.07 -0.93
C LEU A 277 0.11 -30.48 0.21
N ASP A 278 0.62 -29.53 0.98
CA ASP A 278 1.47 -29.82 2.14
C ASP A 278 0.70 -30.52 3.26
N THR A 279 -0.59 -30.21 3.41
CA THR A 279 -1.50 -30.86 4.37
C THR A 279 -1.84 -32.29 3.92
N GLU A 280 -2.07 -32.51 2.62
CA GLU A 280 -2.40 -33.81 2.04
C GLU A 280 -1.17 -34.72 1.85
N LEU A 281 0.00 -34.15 1.65
CA LEU A 281 1.26 -34.89 1.42
C LEU A 281 2.43 -34.35 2.27
N PRO A 282 2.45 -34.60 3.60
CA PRO A 282 3.49 -34.11 4.51
C PRO A 282 4.92 -34.60 4.19
N ARG A 283 5.06 -35.62 3.32
CA ARG A 283 6.34 -36.26 2.97
C ARG A 283 7.10 -35.58 1.82
N ARG A 284 6.62 -34.47 1.26
CA ARG A 284 7.32 -33.70 0.21
C ARG A 284 7.85 -32.35 0.73
N HIS A 285 8.40 -32.31 1.95
CA HIS A 285 9.23 -31.17 2.35
C HIS A 285 10.43 -31.03 1.39
N GLY A 286 10.40 -30.03 0.52
CA GLY A 286 11.54 -29.66 -0.34
C GLY A 286 11.26 -29.35 -1.81
N PHE A 287 10.01 -29.36 -2.28
CA PHE A 287 9.70 -28.81 -3.61
C PHE A 287 9.66 -27.27 -3.56
N ASP A 288 10.85 -26.67 -3.59
CA ASP A 288 11.00 -25.23 -3.79
C ASP A 288 10.73 -24.89 -5.27
N VAL A 289 9.51 -24.43 -5.57
CA VAL A 289 9.07 -24.03 -6.91
C VAL A 289 9.93 -22.89 -7.47
N HIS A 290 10.57 -22.07 -6.61
CA HIS A 290 11.50 -21.04 -7.05
C HIS A 290 12.81 -21.59 -7.62
N ARG A 291 13.19 -22.84 -7.27
CA ARG A 291 14.45 -23.46 -7.73
C ARG A 291 14.40 -23.89 -9.21
N ALA A 292 13.21 -24.10 -9.77
CA ALA A 292 13.01 -24.48 -11.19
C ALA A 292 13.23 -23.30 -12.17
N SER A 293 13.33 -22.07 -11.69
CA SER A 293 13.43 -20.84 -12.50
C SER A 293 14.81 -20.59 -13.15
N ARG A 294 15.81 -21.46 -12.93
CA ARG A 294 17.20 -21.24 -13.41
C ARG A 294 17.51 -21.81 -14.80
N HIS A 295 16.54 -22.37 -15.51
CA HIS A 295 16.77 -22.89 -16.86
C HIS A 295 16.09 -22.02 -17.94
N PRO A 296 16.82 -21.58 -18.99
CA PRO A 296 16.23 -20.86 -20.10
C PRO A 296 15.29 -21.80 -20.88
N VAL A 297 14.01 -21.43 -21.00
CA VAL A 297 13.00 -22.22 -21.72
C VAL A 297 13.01 -21.84 -23.22
N PRO A 298 12.91 -22.80 -24.16
CA PRO A 298 12.86 -22.51 -25.60
C PRO A 298 11.57 -21.79 -26.01
N SER A 299 11.63 -21.08 -27.14
CA SER A 299 10.60 -20.14 -27.61
C SER A 299 9.13 -20.61 -27.55
N LEU A 300 8.27 -19.67 -27.13
CA LEU A 300 6.81 -19.77 -26.92
C LEU A 300 6.01 -20.47 -28.04
N ARG A 301 6.50 -20.44 -29.29
CA ARG A 301 5.83 -21.12 -30.43
C ARG A 301 5.79 -22.65 -30.28
N ARG A 302 6.80 -23.28 -29.67
CA ARG A 302 6.86 -24.74 -29.54
C ARG A 302 5.96 -25.28 -28.43
N TRP A 303 5.68 -24.47 -27.40
CA TRP A 303 4.81 -24.86 -26.29
C TRP A 303 3.33 -24.83 -26.67
N ARG A 304 2.89 -23.80 -27.41
CA ARG A 304 1.51 -23.73 -27.94
C ARG A 304 1.16 -24.93 -28.84
N GLN A 305 2.09 -25.38 -29.68
CA GLN A 305 1.86 -26.55 -30.55
C GLN A 305 1.68 -27.86 -29.78
N ARG A 306 2.28 -28.01 -28.60
CA ARG A 306 2.17 -29.25 -27.80
C ARG A 306 0.89 -29.33 -26.99
N LEU A 307 0.40 -28.20 -26.45
CA LEU A 307 -0.87 -28.15 -25.71
C LEU A 307 -2.10 -28.33 -26.63
N CYS A 308 -2.05 -27.84 -27.88
CA CYS A 308 -3.10 -28.10 -28.86
C CYS A 308 -3.14 -29.56 -29.36
N ALA A 309 -2.02 -30.28 -29.31
CA ALA A 309 -1.93 -31.66 -29.78
C ALA A 309 -2.52 -32.69 -28.79
N SER A 310 -2.75 -32.32 -27.53
CA SER A 310 -3.24 -33.22 -26.47
C SER A 310 -4.77 -33.24 -26.31
N HIS A 311 -5.53 -32.60 -27.19
CA HIS A 311 -7.00 -32.66 -27.19
C HIS A 311 -7.52 -33.14 -28.55
N THR A 312 -7.42 -34.44 -28.78
CA THR A 312 -8.22 -35.12 -29.81
C THR A 312 -9.01 -36.23 -29.09
N PRO A 313 -10.35 -36.21 -29.08
CA PRO A 313 -11.13 -37.28 -28.46
C PRO A 313 -11.03 -38.52 -29.35
N GLN A 314 -10.52 -39.63 -28.80
CA GLN A 314 -10.58 -40.93 -29.45
C GLN A 314 -12.02 -41.46 -29.40
N HIS A 315 -12.67 -41.53 -30.56
CA HIS A 315 -13.86 -42.37 -30.78
C HIS A 315 -13.43 -43.84 -30.80
N PRO A 316 -14.13 -44.77 -30.11
CA PRO A 316 -13.91 -46.19 -30.34
C PRO A 316 -14.77 -46.65 -31.52
N ASP A 317 -14.10 -47.08 -32.58
CA ASP A 317 -14.71 -47.64 -33.77
C ASP A 317 -14.99 -49.14 -33.62
N ARG A 318 -15.98 -49.57 -34.40
CA ARG A 318 -16.56 -50.91 -34.52
C ARG A 318 -15.52 -52.01 -34.80
N LEU A 319 -15.73 -53.18 -34.21
CA LEU A 319 -15.23 -54.46 -34.73
C LEU A 319 -16.42 -55.37 -35.04
N SER A 320 -16.59 -55.70 -36.31
CA SER A 320 -17.42 -56.79 -36.80
C SER A 320 -16.61 -58.08 -36.84
N VAL A 321 -17.19 -59.19 -36.40
CA VAL A 321 -16.83 -60.54 -36.85
C VAL A 321 -18.10 -61.40 -36.85
N ARG A 322 -18.42 -61.90 -38.05
CA ARG A 322 -19.21 -63.08 -38.45
C ARG A 322 -20.39 -63.54 -37.59
#